data_AF-A0A2C5YA96-F1
#
_entry.id   AF-A0A2C5YA96-F1
#
_cell.length_a   1.000
_cell.length_b   1.000
_cell.length_c   1.000
_cell.angle_alpha   90.00
_cell.angle_beta   90.00
_cell.angle_gamma   90.00
#
_symmetry.space_group_name_H-M   'P 1'
#
loop_
_entity.id
_entity.type
_entity.pdbx_description
1 polymer ?
#
loop_
_entity_poly.entity_id
_entity_poly.type
_entity_poly.pdbx_seq_one_letter_code
_entity_poly.pdbx_strand_id
1 'polypeptide(L)'
;MLPNIAFWLVALVAPINAAHVPVTGVQGDFRQAVPLRLEINDFQARGGPAWDLYILSLQAMYDVNPSDPESFFQIAGIHGKPYREWNDAGPQQGDGWAGYCPHGEKIFLTWHRPYLALYEQTLVKHAKKIAATYPQNVRARYVQAADNLRVPYWDWASRQEVPAATVPARVRVTGPSGSKDMENPLSSFKYPRAAMTGQYGAWDNRPRIFHCPTPYRYPDSANSNLQSRPYKQWMYDALTRADNFDQFASPDGGGVGLEQVHNAVHWDGSCGGQFLALDYTAFDPLFMMHHCNADRMWALWSAMNPDSVIFNETYSGGSRWGTPSGSDISPDSPLQPFYQRNGQFHTSRSVQSIKSFGYSYPGLEYWQKSPATMPSPRPA
;
A
#
# COMPACT_ATOMS: atom_id res chain seq x y z
N MET A 1 14.07 13.66 70.61
CA MET A 1 13.19 12.88 69.71
C MET A 1 12.81 13.81 68.56
N LEU A 2 13.46 13.66 67.40
CA LEU A 2 13.16 14.41 66.17
C LEU A 2 12.52 13.42 65.19
N PRO A 3 11.42 13.77 64.49
CA PRO A 3 10.74 12.83 63.61
C PRO A 3 11.46 12.72 62.26
N ASN A 4 11.70 11.48 61.83
CA ASN A 4 12.17 11.16 60.48
C ASN A 4 11.05 11.41 59.47
N ILE A 5 11.20 12.45 58.64
CA ILE A 5 10.37 12.67 57.45
C ILE A 5 11.00 11.88 56.30
N ALA A 6 10.38 10.78 55.92
CA ALA A 6 10.73 10.02 54.72
C ALA A 6 10.26 10.79 53.49
N PHE A 7 11.21 11.27 52.68
CA PHE A 7 10.92 11.81 51.34
C PHE A 7 10.59 10.67 50.38
N TRP A 8 9.32 10.57 50.00
CA TRP A 8 8.91 9.77 48.85
C TRP A 8 9.37 10.47 47.57
N LEU A 9 10.42 9.93 46.93
CA LEU A 9 10.79 10.26 45.57
C LEU A 9 9.70 9.73 44.63
N VAL A 10 8.72 10.58 44.31
CA VAL A 10 7.85 10.39 43.15
C VAL A 10 8.73 10.62 41.93
N ALA A 11 9.21 9.54 41.30
CA ALA A 11 9.76 9.62 39.97
C ALA A 11 8.63 10.02 39.02
N LEU A 12 8.58 11.32 38.68
CA LEU A 12 7.86 11.81 37.51
C LEU A 12 8.53 11.18 36.28
N VAL A 13 8.05 10.00 35.90
CA VAL A 13 8.28 9.47 34.57
C VAL A 13 7.49 10.39 33.65
N ALA A 14 8.18 11.38 33.06
CA ALA A 14 7.64 12.08 31.91
C ALA A 14 7.22 11.02 30.89
N PRO A 15 6.02 11.10 30.28
CA PRO A 15 5.67 10.18 29.22
C PRO A 15 6.77 10.28 28.16
N ILE A 16 7.42 9.15 27.89
CA ILE A 16 8.26 9.02 26.71
C ILE A 16 7.29 9.32 25.56
N ASN A 17 7.41 10.49 24.94
CA ASN A 17 6.75 10.76 23.66
C ASN A 17 7.25 9.65 22.72
N ALA A 18 6.48 8.57 22.58
CA ALA A 18 6.74 7.58 21.56
C ALA A 18 6.62 8.35 20.24
N ALA A 19 7.75 8.55 19.58
CA ALA A 19 7.75 9.24 18.31
C ALA A 19 6.91 8.41 17.33
N HIS A 20 5.83 8.98 16.81
CA HIS A 20 5.01 8.34 15.79
C HIS A 20 5.90 7.81 14.65
N VAL A 21 5.57 6.66 14.08
CA VAL A 21 6.18 6.16 12.84
C VAL A 21 5.82 7.13 11.72
N PRO A 22 6.77 7.93 11.18
CA PRO A 22 6.45 8.88 10.15
C PRO A 22 6.39 8.18 8.79
N VAL A 23 5.40 8.53 7.98
CA VAL A 23 5.30 8.12 6.58
C VAL A 23 6.11 9.10 5.76
N THR A 24 7.26 8.65 5.27
CA THR A 24 8.14 9.48 4.44
C THR A 24 8.42 8.85 3.08
N GLY A 25 7.94 7.62 2.86
CA GLY A 25 8.35 6.83 1.72
C GLY A 25 9.83 6.46 1.82
N VAL A 26 10.39 5.93 0.73
CA VAL A 26 11.79 5.51 0.72
C VAL A 26 12.67 6.73 0.54
N GLN A 27 13.49 7.03 1.55
CA GLN A 27 14.43 8.14 1.51
C GLN A 27 15.76 7.73 0.86
N GLY A 28 16.36 8.63 0.08
CA GLY A 28 17.63 8.41 -0.61
C GLY A 28 18.14 9.69 -1.28
N ASP A 29 19.37 9.65 -1.80
CA ASP A 29 19.91 10.74 -2.62
C ASP A 29 19.36 10.64 -4.05
N PHE A 30 18.28 11.38 -4.32
CA PHE A 30 17.55 11.36 -5.58
C PHE A 30 17.93 12.51 -6.53
N ARG A 31 19.13 13.09 -6.38
CA ARG A 31 19.57 14.23 -7.20
C ARG A 31 19.60 13.96 -8.71
N GLN A 32 19.88 12.72 -9.11
CA GLN A 32 20.05 12.35 -10.52
C GLN A 32 18.95 11.46 -11.09
N ALA A 33 18.40 10.55 -10.27
CA ALA A 33 17.33 9.66 -10.66
C ALA A 33 16.59 9.17 -9.41
N VAL A 34 15.31 8.82 -9.58
CA VAL A 34 14.49 8.25 -8.52
C VAL A 34 14.14 6.82 -8.91
N PRO A 35 14.21 5.85 -7.99
CA PRO A 35 13.88 4.47 -8.33
C PRO A 35 12.43 4.30 -8.80
N LEU A 36 12.24 3.39 -9.74
CA LEU A 36 10.95 3.14 -10.38
C LEU A 36 10.22 1.98 -9.71
N ARG A 37 8.91 2.13 -9.49
CA ARG A 37 7.99 1.01 -9.28
C ARG A 37 7.79 0.31 -10.63
N LEU A 38 8.08 -0.99 -10.69
CA LEU A 38 8.09 -1.76 -11.94
C LEU A 38 6.88 -2.68 -12.03
N GLU A 39 6.50 -3.07 -13.25
CA GLU A 39 5.49 -4.11 -13.45
C GLU A 39 5.99 -5.43 -12.86
N ILE A 40 5.14 -6.14 -12.09
CA ILE A 40 5.53 -7.32 -11.30
C ILE A 40 6.05 -8.49 -12.14
N ASN A 41 5.46 -8.78 -13.29
CA ASN A 41 5.90 -9.89 -14.15
C ASN A 41 7.24 -9.56 -14.81
N ASP A 42 7.45 -8.31 -15.26
CA ASP A 42 8.75 -7.84 -15.75
C ASP A 42 9.80 -7.87 -14.64
N PHE A 43 9.42 -7.46 -13.43
CA PHE A 43 10.31 -7.45 -12.26
C PHE A 43 10.74 -8.88 -11.87
N GLN A 44 9.79 -9.82 -11.85
CA GLN A 44 10.04 -11.24 -11.63
C GLN A 44 10.94 -11.82 -12.73
N ALA A 45 10.64 -11.56 -14.00
CA ALA A 45 11.38 -12.09 -15.14
C ALA A 45 12.84 -11.62 -15.17
N ARG A 46 13.11 -10.37 -14.74
CA ARG A 46 14.48 -9.84 -14.58
C ARG A 46 15.26 -10.58 -13.50
N GLY A 47 14.59 -11.03 -12.44
CA GLY A 47 15.18 -11.76 -11.33
C GLY A 47 16.34 -11.01 -10.65
N GLY A 48 17.29 -11.77 -10.12
CA GLY A 48 18.51 -11.24 -9.51
C GLY A 48 18.29 -10.53 -8.17
N PRO A 49 19.25 -9.70 -7.72
CA PRO A 49 19.28 -9.20 -6.35
C PRO A 49 18.04 -8.44 -5.89
N ALA A 50 17.41 -7.65 -6.77
CA ALA A 50 16.21 -6.90 -6.41
C ALA A 50 15.01 -7.84 -6.20
N TRP A 51 14.85 -8.85 -7.06
CA TRP A 51 13.82 -9.88 -6.89
C TRP A 51 14.05 -10.72 -5.62
N ASP A 52 15.27 -11.19 -5.40
CA ASP A 52 15.65 -11.92 -4.19
C ASP A 52 15.31 -11.11 -2.92
N LEU A 53 15.69 -9.82 -2.90
CA LEU A 53 15.41 -8.93 -1.79
C LEU A 53 13.92 -8.67 -1.60
N TYR A 54 13.15 -8.53 -2.68
CA TYR A 54 11.70 -8.32 -2.58
C TYR A 54 11.05 -9.49 -1.83
N ILE A 55 11.32 -10.73 -2.25
CA ILE A 55 10.77 -11.94 -1.62
C ILE A 55 11.27 -12.10 -0.19
N LEU A 56 12.58 -11.95 0.05
CA LEU A 56 13.17 -12.12 1.38
C LEU A 56 12.67 -11.04 2.36
N SER A 57 12.47 -9.81 1.90
CA SER A 57 11.99 -8.71 2.74
C SER A 57 10.52 -8.84 3.06
N LEU A 58 9.70 -9.31 2.10
CA LEU A 58 8.29 -9.58 2.36
C LEU A 58 8.12 -10.69 3.42
N GLN A 59 8.88 -11.78 3.30
CA GLN A 59 8.91 -12.81 4.34
C GLN A 59 9.38 -12.24 5.68
N ALA A 60 10.43 -11.42 5.69
CA ALA A 60 10.92 -10.81 6.92
C ALA A 60 9.88 -9.89 7.58
N MET A 61 9.02 -9.21 6.81
CA MET A 61 7.90 -8.42 7.34
C MET A 61 6.79 -9.32 7.93
N TYR A 62 6.53 -10.48 7.32
CA TYR A 62 5.56 -11.46 7.84
C TYR A 62 6.01 -12.09 9.16
N ASP A 63 7.32 -12.22 9.35
CA ASP A 63 7.91 -12.83 10.54
C ASP A 63 8.03 -11.86 11.73
N VAL A 64 7.75 -10.56 11.53
CA VAL A 64 7.74 -9.57 12.62
C VAL A 64 6.60 -9.88 13.60
N ASN A 65 6.85 -9.70 14.90
CA ASN A 65 5.85 -9.89 15.94
C ASN A 65 4.58 -9.09 15.62
N PRO A 66 3.38 -9.70 15.63
CA PRO A 66 2.13 -9.01 15.27
C PRO A 66 1.74 -7.86 16.20
N SER A 67 2.38 -7.67 17.36
CA SER A 67 2.19 -6.50 18.21
C SER A 67 3.05 -5.30 17.82
N ASP A 68 4.06 -5.49 16.97
CA ASP A 68 4.91 -4.40 16.47
C ASP A 68 4.13 -3.55 15.45
N PRO A 69 4.02 -2.22 15.63
CA PRO A 69 3.27 -1.35 14.72
C PRO A 69 3.81 -1.36 13.28
N GLU A 70 5.08 -1.69 13.06
CA GLU A 70 5.67 -1.83 11.73
C GLU A 70 5.60 -3.28 11.18
N SER A 71 5.01 -4.23 11.90
CA SER A 71 4.78 -5.58 11.36
C SER A 71 3.83 -5.55 10.15
N PHE A 72 3.97 -6.52 9.23
CA PHE A 72 3.00 -6.64 8.13
C PHE A 72 1.57 -6.76 8.65
N PHE A 73 1.36 -7.49 9.75
CA PHE A 73 0.03 -7.65 10.34
C PHE A 73 -0.58 -6.32 10.79
N GLN A 74 0.18 -5.46 11.47
CA GLN A 74 -0.31 -4.13 11.89
C GLN A 74 -0.51 -3.21 10.69
N ILE A 75 0.44 -3.16 9.75
CA ILE A 75 0.34 -2.32 8.54
C ILE A 75 -0.87 -2.73 7.69
N ALA A 76 -1.03 -4.02 7.37
CA ALA A 76 -2.20 -4.53 6.67
C ALA A 76 -3.50 -4.22 7.44
N GLY A 77 -3.44 -4.32 8.78
CA GLY A 77 -4.56 -4.05 9.66
C GLY A 77 -5.07 -2.61 9.69
N ILE A 78 -4.27 -1.63 9.24
CA ILE A 78 -4.72 -0.22 9.11
C ILE A 78 -5.96 -0.13 8.20
N HIS A 79 -6.01 -0.92 7.13
CA HIS A 79 -7.10 -0.87 6.17
C HIS A 79 -8.45 -1.22 6.82
N GLY A 80 -8.53 -2.39 7.46
CA GLY A 80 -9.76 -2.97 8.00
C GLY A 80 -9.53 -3.60 9.37
N LYS A 81 -9.63 -4.93 9.44
CA LYS A 81 -9.38 -5.65 10.69
C LYS A 81 -7.87 -5.78 10.96
N PRO A 82 -7.43 -5.79 12.24
CA PRO A 82 -8.26 -5.59 13.42
C PRO A 82 -8.59 -4.11 13.63
N TYR A 83 -9.85 -3.79 13.92
CA TYR A 83 -10.30 -2.42 14.19
C TYR A 83 -9.67 -1.89 15.47
N ARG A 84 -8.47 -1.34 15.36
CA ARG A 84 -7.66 -0.84 16.48
C ARG A 84 -6.90 0.40 16.07
N GLU A 85 -6.53 1.17 17.09
CA GLU A 85 -5.69 2.33 16.90
C GLU A 85 -4.32 1.92 16.36
N TRP A 86 -3.79 2.69 15.41
CA TRP A 86 -2.43 2.55 14.92
C TRP A 86 -1.69 3.88 15.14
N ASN A 87 -0.48 3.80 15.70
CA ASN A 87 0.45 4.92 15.81
C ASN A 87 -0.10 6.14 16.58
N ASP A 88 -0.89 5.88 17.63
CA ASP A 88 -1.51 6.90 18.48
C ASP A 88 -2.25 7.98 17.66
N ALA A 89 -2.90 7.55 16.58
CA ALA A 89 -3.62 8.43 15.65
C ALA A 89 -4.97 8.93 16.17
N GLY A 90 -5.36 8.51 17.38
CA GLY A 90 -6.59 8.87 18.05
C GLY A 90 -7.55 7.69 18.22
N PRO A 91 -8.48 7.79 19.18
CA PRO A 91 -9.44 6.74 19.46
C PRO A 91 -10.47 6.59 18.32
N GLN A 92 -11.17 5.46 18.33
CA GLN A 92 -12.28 5.24 17.41
C GLN A 92 -13.41 6.24 17.67
N GLN A 93 -13.85 6.90 16.61
CA GLN A 93 -14.96 7.86 16.59
C GLN A 93 -16.02 7.51 15.54
N GLY A 94 -15.70 6.65 14.56
CA GLY A 94 -16.64 6.22 13.52
C GLY A 94 -17.86 5.47 14.07
N ASP A 95 -19.02 5.69 13.44
CA ASP A 95 -20.34 5.13 13.77
C ASP A 95 -20.86 4.13 12.71
N GLY A 96 -20.01 3.71 11.78
CA GLY A 96 -20.28 2.74 10.72
C GLY A 96 -19.06 1.86 10.43
N TRP A 97 -18.44 2.03 9.25
CA TRP A 97 -17.19 1.33 8.92
C TRP A 97 -16.12 1.60 9.98
N ALA A 98 -15.46 0.54 10.44
CA ALA A 98 -14.56 0.57 11.60
C ALA A 98 -13.07 0.58 11.23
N GLY A 99 -12.70 0.34 9.97
CA GLY A 99 -11.32 0.48 9.48
C GLY A 99 -10.95 1.94 9.19
N TYR A 100 -9.68 2.23 8.89
CA TYR A 100 -9.27 3.59 8.52
C TYR A 100 -9.55 3.93 7.06
N CYS A 101 -9.62 2.93 6.17
CA CYS A 101 -9.67 3.18 4.74
C CYS A 101 -10.98 3.88 4.31
N PRO A 102 -10.91 5.01 3.60
CA PRO A 102 -12.07 5.57 2.91
C PRO A 102 -12.31 4.84 1.60
N HIS A 103 -13.58 4.53 1.32
CA HIS A 103 -14.05 3.93 0.05
C HIS A 103 -15.35 4.62 -0.37
N GLY A 104 -15.54 4.78 -1.68
CA GLY A 104 -16.64 5.54 -2.27
C GLY A 104 -16.51 7.04 -1.98
N GLU A 105 -15.28 7.55 -1.88
CA GLU A 105 -15.03 8.91 -1.38
C GLU A 105 -13.89 9.59 -2.13
N LYS A 106 -13.92 10.93 -2.19
CA LYS A 106 -12.92 11.72 -2.93
C LYS A 106 -11.50 11.58 -2.39
N ILE A 107 -11.35 11.22 -1.12
CA ILE A 107 -10.04 10.95 -0.48
C ILE A 107 -9.52 9.52 -0.74
N PHE A 108 -10.22 8.67 -1.49
CA PHE A 108 -9.82 7.28 -1.75
C PHE A 108 -8.35 7.18 -2.23
N LEU A 109 -8.02 7.84 -3.34
CA LEU A 109 -6.66 7.76 -3.91
C LEU A 109 -5.62 8.43 -3.00
N THR A 110 -5.97 9.58 -2.41
CA THR A 110 -5.03 10.34 -1.58
C THR A 110 -4.72 9.64 -0.27
N TRP A 111 -5.66 8.88 0.30
CA TRP A 111 -5.43 8.08 1.50
C TRP A 111 -4.59 6.82 1.21
N HIS A 112 -4.82 6.15 0.07
CA HIS A 112 -4.10 4.92 -0.26
C HIS A 112 -2.63 5.15 -0.67
N ARG A 113 -2.25 6.35 -1.14
CA ARG A 113 -0.84 6.67 -1.47
C ARG A 113 0.12 6.65 -0.26
N PRO A 114 -0.11 7.39 0.85
CA PRO A 114 0.73 7.27 2.04
C PRO A 114 0.63 5.88 2.68
N TYR A 115 -0.49 5.17 2.52
CA TYR A 115 -0.58 3.78 2.96
C TYR A 115 0.42 2.88 2.22
N LEU A 116 0.46 2.98 0.89
CA LEU A 116 1.41 2.28 0.05
C LEU A 116 2.86 2.72 0.35
N ALA A 117 3.09 4.01 0.63
CA ALA A 117 4.40 4.53 1.01
C ALA A 117 4.89 3.96 2.36
N LEU A 118 3.99 3.79 3.35
CA LEU A 118 4.29 3.14 4.63
C LEU A 118 4.69 1.68 4.43
N TYR A 119 3.94 0.92 3.62
CA TYR A 119 4.31 -0.45 3.29
C TYR A 119 5.68 -0.52 2.59
N GLU A 120 5.90 0.32 1.58
CA GLU A 120 7.13 0.34 0.79
C GLU A 120 8.36 0.74 1.62
N GLN A 121 8.27 1.76 2.48
CA GLN A 121 9.40 2.16 3.33
C GLN A 121 9.79 1.06 4.32
N THR A 122 8.80 0.33 4.86
CA THR A 122 9.04 -0.80 5.78
C THR A 122 9.67 -1.97 5.03
N LEU A 123 9.14 -2.33 3.86
CA LEU A 123 9.71 -3.37 3.01
C LEU A 123 11.18 -3.08 2.67
N VAL A 124 11.49 -1.85 2.25
CA VAL A 124 12.85 -1.45 1.91
C VAL A 124 13.76 -1.38 3.14
N LYS A 125 13.24 -1.01 4.31
CA LYS A 125 13.98 -1.09 5.59
C LYS A 125 14.43 -2.52 5.88
N HIS A 126 13.59 -3.53 5.63
CA HIS A 126 14.00 -4.94 5.71
C HIS A 126 15.00 -5.32 4.61
N ALA A 127 14.79 -4.87 3.37
CA ALA A 127 15.69 -5.15 2.24
C ALA A 127 17.12 -4.64 2.52
N LYS A 128 17.27 -3.42 3.02
CA LYS A 128 18.58 -2.85 3.36
C LYS A 128 19.28 -3.63 4.48
N LYS A 129 18.54 -4.05 5.51
CA LYS A 129 19.07 -4.92 6.58
C LYS A 129 19.58 -6.24 6.02
N ILE A 130 18.79 -6.90 5.17
CA ILE A 130 19.14 -8.20 4.57
C ILE A 130 20.34 -8.03 3.61
N ALA A 131 20.34 -7.02 2.75
CA ALA A 131 21.42 -6.72 1.81
C ALA A 131 22.77 -6.56 2.50
N ALA A 132 22.81 -5.91 3.66
CA ALA A 132 24.04 -5.71 4.45
C ALA A 132 24.68 -7.02 4.93
N THR A 133 23.91 -8.11 5.01
CA THR A 133 24.38 -9.42 5.50
C THR A 133 24.96 -10.32 4.41
N TYR A 134 24.83 -9.96 3.12
CA TYR A 134 25.39 -10.76 2.05
C TYR A 134 26.93 -10.83 2.11
N PRO A 135 27.56 -11.90 1.55
CA PRO A 135 29.01 -12.01 1.44
C PRO A 135 29.63 -10.83 0.68
N GLN A 136 30.85 -10.43 1.08
CA GLN A 136 31.50 -9.21 0.60
C GLN A 136 31.62 -9.12 -0.93
N ASN A 137 31.84 -10.25 -1.61
CA ASN A 137 31.96 -10.33 -3.08
C ASN A 137 30.67 -9.98 -3.84
N VAL A 138 29.50 -10.06 -3.22
CA VAL A 138 28.21 -9.73 -3.84
C VAL A 138 27.45 -8.61 -3.12
N ARG A 139 27.83 -8.27 -1.89
CA ARG A 139 27.12 -7.32 -1.01
C ARG A 139 26.83 -5.98 -1.67
N ALA A 140 27.80 -5.39 -2.37
CA ALA A 140 27.62 -4.09 -3.02
C ALA A 140 26.46 -4.09 -4.02
N ARG A 141 26.30 -5.18 -4.80
CA ARG A 141 25.20 -5.35 -5.76
C ARG A 141 23.85 -5.46 -5.06
N TYR A 142 23.79 -6.16 -3.93
CA TYR A 142 22.56 -6.28 -3.14
C TYR A 142 22.21 -4.98 -2.40
N VAL A 143 23.19 -4.24 -1.88
CA VAL A 143 22.96 -2.93 -1.25
C VAL A 143 22.38 -1.96 -2.29
N GLN A 144 23.00 -1.88 -3.48
CA GLN A 144 22.48 -1.06 -4.57
C GLN A 144 21.07 -1.49 -5.00
N ALA A 145 20.79 -2.80 -5.04
CA ALA A 145 19.45 -3.30 -5.34
C ALA A 145 18.43 -2.91 -4.25
N ALA A 146 18.80 -2.95 -2.97
CA ALA A 146 17.95 -2.53 -1.86
C ALA A 146 17.63 -1.03 -1.91
N ASP A 147 18.59 -0.18 -2.27
CA ASP A 147 18.37 1.27 -2.40
C ASP A 147 17.40 1.61 -3.54
N ASN A 148 17.43 0.82 -4.61
CA ASN A 148 16.56 0.96 -5.77
C ASN A 148 15.25 0.17 -5.67
N LEU A 149 15.07 -0.65 -4.63
CA LEU A 149 13.89 -1.50 -4.50
C LEU A 149 12.64 -0.64 -4.26
N ARG A 150 11.58 -0.91 -5.00
CA ARG A 150 10.26 -0.30 -4.87
C ARG A 150 9.18 -1.38 -5.00
N VAL A 151 8.00 -1.13 -4.45
CA VAL A 151 6.88 -2.07 -4.55
C VAL A 151 6.44 -2.17 -6.03
N PRO A 152 6.32 -3.37 -6.61
CA PRO A 152 5.91 -3.51 -8.00
C PRO A 152 4.41 -3.23 -8.17
N TYR A 153 3.99 -2.87 -9.38
CA TYR A 153 2.58 -2.72 -9.73
C TYR A 153 2.08 -3.91 -10.56
N TRP A 154 0.81 -4.25 -10.39
CA TRP A 154 0.09 -5.22 -11.22
C TRP A 154 -0.72 -4.48 -12.29
N ASP A 155 -0.29 -4.53 -13.55
CA ASP A 155 -0.96 -3.83 -14.67
C ASP A 155 -2.17 -4.63 -15.20
N TRP A 156 -3.22 -4.71 -14.39
CA TRP A 156 -4.46 -5.42 -14.72
C TRP A 156 -5.21 -4.83 -15.92
N ALA A 157 -4.88 -3.61 -16.37
CA ALA A 157 -5.47 -3.01 -17.57
C ALA A 157 -4.78 -3.50 -18.85
N SER A 158 -3.47 -3.74 -18.81
CA SER A 158 -2.72 -4.23 -19.97
C SER A 158 -2.61 -5.75 -20.00
N ARG A 159 -2.51 -6.38 -18.83
CA ARG A 159 -2.43 -7.83 -18.65
C ARG A 159 -3.49 -8.28 -17.65
N GLN A 160 -4.62 -8.73 -18.18
CA GLN A 160 -5.81 -9.16 -17.42
C GLN A 160 -5.65 -10.56 -16.81
N GLU A 161 -4.55 -10.77 -16.09
CA GLU A 161 -4.23 -12.00 -15.37
C GLU A 161 -3.67 -11.61 -14.00
N VAL A 162 -3.89 -12.43 -12.98
CA VAL A 162 -3.16 -12.28 -11.71
C VAL A 162 -1.65 -12.43 -11.96
N PRO A 163 -0.78 -11.75 -11.19
CA PRO A 163 0.67 -11.84 -11.38
C PRO A 163 1.17 -13.29 -11.31
N ALA A 164 2.00 -13.71 -12.26
CA ALA A 164 2.49 -15.10 -12.31
C ALA A 164 3.26 -15.50 -11.03
N ALA A 165 3.88 -14.52 -10.37
CA ALA A 165 4.60 -14.69 -9.12
C ALA A 165 3.76 -15.15 -7.92
N THR A 166 2.43 -14.98 -7.93
CA THR A 166 1.56 -15.37 -6.80
C THR A 166 1.11 -16.82 -6.88
N VAL A 167 1.23 -17.46 -8.05
CA VAL A 167 0.69 -18.80 -8.31
C VAL A 167 1.49 -19.92 -7.64
N PRO A 168 2.84 -19.96 -7.71
CA PRO A 168 3.60 -21.05 -7.12
C PRO A 168 3.54 -21.04 -5.59
N ALA A 169 3.30 -22.18 -4.97
CA ALA A 169 3.34 -22.32 -3.50
C ALA A 169 4.76 -22.13 -2.91
N ARG A 170 5.78 -22.31 -3.74
CA ARG A 170 7.19 -22.19 -3.36
C ARG A 170 7.95 -21.35 -4.37
N VAL A 171 8.97 -20.68 -3.89
CA VAL A 171 9.87 -19.85 -4.71
C VAL A 171 11.31 -20.12 -4.32
N ARG A 172 12.20 -20.10 -5.31
CA ARG A 172 13.63 -20.19 -5.11
C ARG A 172 14.23 -18.78 -5.09
N VAL A 173 15.02 -18.48 -4.08
CA VAL A 173 15.69 -17.18 -3.91
C VAL A 173 17.14 -17.38 -3.52
N THR A 174 18.01 -16.45 -3.91
CA THR A 174 19.39 -16.40 -3.42
C THR A 174 19.43 -15.52 -2.18
N GLY A 175 19.73 -16.12 -1.02
CA GLY A 175 19.90 -15.40 0.25
C GLY A 175 21.37 -15.19 0.62
N PRO A 176 21.65 -14.51 1.76
CA PRO A 176 23.02 -14.28 2.24
C PRO A 176 23.83 -15.56 2.43
N SER A 177 23.18 -16.66 2.81
CA SER A 177 23.83 -17.98 3.01
C SER A 177 23.78 -18.88 1.77
N GLY A 178 23.39 -18.36 0.62
CA GLY A 178 23.20 -19.11 -0.63
C GLY A 178 21.73 -19.28 -1.02
N SER A 179 21.51 -19.99 -2.13
CA SER A 179 20.16 -20.22 -2.66
C SER A 179 19.37 -21.20 -1.81
N LYS A 180 18.09 -20.89 -1.59
CA LYS A 180 17.14 -21.73 -0.86
C LYS A 180 15.78 -21.73 -1.53
N ASP A 181 15.07 -22.83 -1.39
CA ASP A 181 13.64 -22.90 -1.69
C ASP A 181 12.85 -22.58 -0.42
N MET A 182 11.84 -21.72 -0.52
CA MET A 182 10.98 -21.33 0.60
C MET A 182 9.51 -21.32 0.19
N GLU A 183 8.61 -21.29 1.18
CA GLU A 183 7.21 -20.94 0.90
C GLU A 183 7.18 -19.56 0.24
N ASN A 184 6.30 -19.39 -0.74
CA ASN A 184 6.19 -18.14 -1.48
C ASN A 184 5.34 -17.13 -0.70
N PRO A 185 5.93 -16.04 -0.18
CA PRO A 185 5.16 -15.03 0.57
C PRO A 185 4.21 -14.22 -0.33
N LEU A 186 4.32 -14.32 -1.66
CA LEU A 186 3.36 -13.76 -2.61
C LEU A 186 2.15 -14.66 -2.86
N SER A 187 2.19 -15.92 -2.42
CA SER A 187 1.06 -16.85 -2.63
C SER A 187 -0.06 -16.68 -1.60
N SER A 188 0.28 -16.33 -0.36
CA SER A 188 -0.68 -16.15 0.73
C SER A 188 0.04 -15.57 1.96
N PHE A 189 -0.73 -14.95 2.85
CA PHE A 189 -0.28 -14.56 4.19
C PHE A 189 -0.95 -15.45 5.24
N LYS A 190 -0.15 -15.98 6.18
CA LYS A 190 -0.65 -16.75 7.34
C LYS A 190 -0.98 -15.79 8.47
N TYR A 191 -2.21 -15.82 8.96
CA TYR A 191 -2.59 -14.98 10.09
C TYR A 191 -1.80 -15.38 11.35
N PRO A 192 -1.35 -14.40 12.16
CA PRO A 192 -0.68 -14.69 13.41
C PRO A 192 -1.59 -15.49 14.34
N ARG A 193 -0.99 -16.43 15.10
CA ARG A 193 -1.73 -17.24 16.08
C ARG A 193 -2.54 -16.39 17.05
N ALA A 194 -2.00 -15.25 17.47
CA ALA A 194 -2.66 -14.29 18.35
C ALA A 194 -4.03 -13.83 17.81
N ALA A 195 -4.13 -13.54 16.51
CA ALA A 195 -5.39 -13.18 15.85
C ALA A 195 -6.36 -14.37 15.84
N MET A 196 -5.87 -15.56 15.49
CA MET A 196 -6.66 -16.79 15.48
C MET A 196 -7.18 -17.21 16.86
N THR A 197 -6.52 -16.78 17.94
CA THR A 197 -6.93 -17.04 19.33
C THR A 197 -7.74 -15.89 19.95
N GLY A 198 -8.17 -14.91 19.15
CA GLY A 198 -9.07 -13.84 19.59
C GLY A 198 -8.40 -12.63 20.25
N GLN A 199 -7.06 -12.55 20.30
CA GLN A 199 -6.36 -11.40 20.91
C GLN A 199 -6.60 -10.09 20.13
N TYR A 200 -7.00 -10.20 18.86
CA TYR A 200 -7.29 -9.07 17.97
C TYR A 200 -8.78 -9.01 17.58
N GLY A 201 -9.66 -9.56 18.43
CA GLY A 201 -11.09 -9.64 18.19
C GLY A 201 -11.50 -10.83 17.33
N ALA A 202 -12.76 -10.85 16.90
CA ALA A 202 -13.29 -11.94 16.07
C ALA A 202 -12.61 -11.96 14.69
N TRP A 203 -12.11 -13.13 14.31
CA TRP A 203 -11.33 -13.35 13.08
C TRP A 203 -11.99 -14.42 12.20
N ASP A 204 -11.64 -14.43 10.91
CA ASP A 204 -11.98 -15.57 10.03
C ASP A 204 -11.35 -16.85 10.59
N ASN A 205 -12.04 -17.98 10.50
CA ASN A 205 -11.55 -19.25 11.02
C ASN A 205 -10.44 -19.87 10.16
N ARG A 206 -10.22 -19.35 8.95
CA ARG A 206 -9.13 -19.79 8.08
C ARG A 206 -7.80 -19.21 8.56
N PRO A 207 -6.74 -20.01 8.65
CA PRO A 207 -5.45 -19.59 9.20
C PRO A 207 -4.60 -18.74 8.23
N ARG A 208 -5.09 -18.48 7.03
CA ARG A 208 -4.38 -17.74 5.99
C ARG A 208 -5.35 -17.16 4.97
N ILE A 209 -4.87 -16.17 4.23
CA ILE A 209 -5.54 -15.62 3.05
C ILE A 209 -5.82 -16.72 2.03
N PHE A 210 -7.01 -16.69 1.45
CA PHE A 210 -7.43 -17.62 0.40
C PHE A 210 -8.03 -16.90 -0.80
N HIS A 211 -7.87 -17.53 -1.97
CA HIS A 211 -8.47 -17.15 -3.24
C HIS A 211 -9.31 -18.30 -3.77
N CYS A 212 -10.29 -18.01 -4.63
CA CYS A 212 -11.02 -19.01 -5.40
C CYS A 212 -11.50 -20.22 -4.57
N PRO A 213 -12.40 -20.05 -3.57
CA PRO A 213 -12.94 -21.19 -2.86
C PRO A 213 -13.67 -22.14 -3.81
N THR A 214 -13.67 -23.45 -3.48
CA THR A 214 -14.38 -24.49 -4.24
C THR A 214 -15.81 -24.05 -4.59
N PRO A 215 -16.27 -24.19 -5.85
CA PRO A 215 -15.66 -24.96 -6.95
C PRO A 215 -14.62 -24.22 -7.80
N TYR A 216 -14.32 -22.95 -7.51
CA TYR A 216 -13.36 -22.15 -8.27
C TYR A 216 -11.92 -22.61 -8.03
N ARG A 217 -11.01 -22.21 -8.92
CA ARG A 217 -9.58 -22.57 -8.86
C ARG A 217 -8.70 -21.36 -9.16
N TYR A 218 -7.70 -21.13 -8.31
CA TYR A 218 -6.69 -20.12 -8.55
C TYR A 218 -5.52 -20.71 -9.37
N PRO A 219 -5.03 -20.06 -10.44
CA PRO A 219 -5.44 -18.74 -10.93
C PRO A 219 -6.57 -18.77 -11.97
N ASP A 220 -6.94 -19.94 -12.50
CA ASP A 220 -7.79 -20.09 -13.69
C ASP A 220 -9.11 -19.33 -13.62
N SER A 221 -9.85 -19.45 -12.51
CA SER A 221 -11.13 -18.77 -12.33
C SER A 221 -10.97 -17.26 -12.16
N ALA A 222 -9.94 -16.80 -11.44
CA ALA A 222 -9.63 -15.38 -11.31
C ALA A 222 -9.24 -14.77 -12.66
N ASN A 223 -8.39 -15.45 -13.43
CA ASN A 223 -8.00 -15.01 -14.78
C ASN A 223 -9.20 -14.99 -15.74
N SER A 224 -10.07 -16.00 -15.68
CA SER A 224 -11.30 -16.02 -16.47
C SER A 224 -12.20 -14.82 -16.16
N ASN A 225 -12.40 -14.50 -14.87
CA ASN A 225 -13.17 -13.32 -14.48
C ASN A 225 -12.50 -12.03 -14.99
N LEU A 226 -11.19 -11.88 -14.80
CA LEU A 226 -10.46 -10.69 -15.24
C LEU A 226 -10.54 -10.50 -16.75
N GLN A 227 -10.43 -11.57 -17.53
CA GLN A 227 -10.49 -11.56 -19.00
C GLN A 227 -11.92 -11.33 -19.52
N SER A 228 -12.95 -11.54 -18.70
CA SER A 228 -14.35 -11.34 -19.09
C SER A 228 -14.78 -9.86 -19.16
N ARG A 229 -13.98 -8.95 -18.60
CA ARG A 229 -14.27 -7.51 -18.56
C ARG A 229 -13.32 -6.70 -19.42
N PRO A 230 -13.73 -5.53 -19.93
CA PRO A 230 -12.88 -4.72 -20.80
C PRO A 230 -12.01 -3.73 -19.99
N TYR A 231 -11.19 -4.22 -19.06
CA TYR A 231 -10.38 -3.38 -18.15
C TYR A 231 -9.52 -2.34 -18.87
N LYS A 232 -8.92 -2.73 -20.00
CA LYS A 232 -8.16 -1.81 -20.84
C LYS A 232 -8.99 -0.63 -21.34
N GLN A 233 -10.21 -0.91 -21.82
CA GLN A 233 -11.12 0.11 -22.34
C GLN A 233 -11.64 1.00 -21.20
N TRP A 234 -12.03 0.41 -20.07
CA TRP A 234 -12.46 1.17 -18.89
C TRP A 234 -11.38 2.13 -18.40
N MET A 235 -10.13 1.69 -18.32
CA MET A 235 -9.04 2.59 -17.92
C MET A 235 -8.70 3.63 -18.98
N TYR A 236 -8.76 3.27 -20.26
CA TYR A 236 -8.62 4.25 -21.33
C TYR A 236 -9.69 5.35 -21.21
N ASP A 237 -10.95 4.97 -21.02
CA ASP A 237 -12.05 5.92 -20.88
C ASP A 237 -11.93 6.76 -19.60
N ALA A 238 -11.56 6.16 -18.46
CA ALA A 238 -11.31 6.89 -17.22
C ALA A 238 -10.22 7.96 -17.39
N LEU A 239 -9.12 7.61 -18.07
CA LEU A 239 -7.98 8.51 -18.26
C LEU A 239 -8.21 9.60 -19.31
N THR A 240 -9.08 9.37 -20.29
CA THR A 240 -9.22 10.25 -21.47
C THR A 240 -10.54 11.01 -21.52
N ARG A 241 -11.59 10.53 -20.84
CA ARG A 241 -12.93 11.12 -20.87
C ARG A 241 -13.37 11.80 -19.58
N ALA A 242 -12.69 11.55 -18.47
CA ALA A 242 -12.94 12.32 -17.25
C ALA A 242 -12.54 13.78 -17.48
N ASP A 243 -13.37 14.71 -17.04
CA ASP A 243 -13.11 16.15 -17.15
C ASP A 243 -12.25 16.67 -16.01
N ASN A 244 -12.38 16.06 -14.82
CA ASN A 244 -11.73 16.47 -13.59
C ASN A 244 -11.43 15.27 -12.68
N PHE A 245 -10.70 15.52 -11.59
CA PHE A 245 -10.31 14.50 -10.62
C PHE A 245 -11.47 13.69 -10.08
N ASP A 246 -12.62 14.30 -9.78
CA ASP A 246 -13.74 13.60 -9.14
C ASP A 246 -14.35 12.56 -10.08
N GLN A 247 -14.50 12.90 -11.36
CA GLN A 247 -14.92 11.96 -12.40
C GLN A 247 -13.90 10.84 -12.63
N PHE A 248 -12.61 11.15 -12.55
CA PHE A 248 -11.54 10.18 -12.70
C PHE A 248 -11.43 9.25 -11.49
N ALA A 249 -11.54 9.76 -10.27
CA ALA A 249 -11.18 9.05 -9.04
C ALA A 249 -12.33 8.22 -8.49
N SER A 250 -13.54 8.77 -8.44
CA SER A 250 -14.68 8.23 -7.69
C SER A 250 -15.79 7.71 -8.60
N PRO A 251 -16.55 6.67 -8.16
CA PRO A 251 -17.78 6.25 -8.84
C PRO A 251 -18.87 7.32 -8.89
N ASP A 252 -18.84 8.32 -7.99
CA ASP A 252 -19.88 9.35 -7.89
C ASP A 252 -19.73 10.49 -8.92
N GLY A 253 -18.62 10.54 -9.65
CA GLY A 253 -18.34 11.58 -10.63
C GLY A 253 -19.05 11.40 -12.00
N GLY A 254 -19.96 10.44 -12.14
CA GLY A 254 -20.79 10.30 -13.35
C GLY A 254 -20.12 9.61 -14.55
N GLY A 255 -18.99 8.93 -14.35
CA GLY A 255 -18.27 8.15 -15.37
C GLY A 255 -17.71 6.82 -14.82
N VAL A 256 -16.88 6.12 -15.61
CA VAL A 256 -16.13 4.94 -15.15
C VAL A 256 -14.93 5.41 -14.33
N GLY A 257 -15.15 5.70 -13.05
CA GLY A 257 -14.09 6.14 -12.14
C GLY A 257 -13.09 5.03 -11.82
N LEU A 258 -11.84 5.39 -11.52
CA LEU A 258 -10.76 4.48 -11.18
C LEU A 258 -11.12 3.59 -9.99
N GLU A 259 -11.79 4.11 -8.96
CA GLU A 259 -12.24 3.29 -7.83
C GLU A 259 -13.26 2.21 -8.26
N GLN A 260 -14.13 2.48 -9.23
CA GLN A 260 -15.05 1.47 -9.76
C GLN A 260 -14.29 0.34 -10.46
N VAL A 261 -13.28 0.69 -11.27
CA VAL A 261 -12.45 -0.29 -11.97
C VAL A 261 -11.62 -1.11 -10.97
N HIS A 262 -11.03 -0.44 -9.98
CA HIS A 262 -10.35 -1.03 -8.83
C HIS A 262 -11.23 -2.06 -8.10
N ASN A 263 -12.48 -1.70 -7.79
CA ASN A 263 -13.42 -2.58 -7.10
C ASN A 263 -13.72 -3.85 -7.92
N ALA A 264 -13.85 -3.71 -9.24
CA ALA A 264 -14.02 -4.86 -10.12
C ALA A 264 -12.80 -5.79 -10.11
N VAL A 265 -11.58 -5.26 -10.07
CA VAL A 265 -10.35 -6.07 -9.98
C VAL A 265 -10.27 -6.82 -8.65
N HIS A 266 -10.63 -6.18 -7.55
CA HIS A 266 -10.77 -6.86 -6.25
C HIS A 266 -11.73 -8.04 -6.34
N TRP A 267 -12.90 -7.85 -6.96
CA TRP A 267 -13.90 -8.90 -7.13
C TRP A 267 -13.38 -10.06 -8.00
N ASP A 268 -12.93 -9.73 -9.21
CA ASP A 268 -12.58 -10.71 -10.23
C ASP A 268 -11.29 -11.46 -9.86
N GLY A 269 -10.26 -10.74 -9.42
CA GLY A 269 -8.98 -11.31 -8.98
C GLY A 269 -9.09 -12.14 -7.71
N SER A 270 -10.06 -11.84 -6.85
CA SER A 270 -10.32 -12.65 -5.65
C SER A 270 -11.03 -13.96 -5.99
N CYS A 271 -11.96 -13.89 -6.95
CA CYS A 271 -12.84 -14.99 -7.35
C CYS A 271 -13.55 -15.62 -6.12
N GLY A 272 -14.10 -14.77 -5.25
CA GLY A 272 -14.79 -15.19 -4.03
C GLY A 272 -13.89 -15.44 -2.81
N GLY A 273 -12.63 -15.05 -2.86
CA GLY A 273 -11.66 -15.14 -1.76
C GLY A 273 -11.70 -13.94 -0.80
N GLN A 274 -10.62 -13.78 -0.02
CA GLN A 274 -10.46 -12.66 0.91
C GLN A 274 -9.95 -11.37 0.26
N PHE A 275 -9.38 -11.44 -0.95
CA PHE A 275 -8.98 -10.24 -1.69
C PHE A 275 -10.13 -9.26 -1.98
N LEU A 276 -11.40 -9.69 -1.98
CA LEU A 276 -12.56 -8.78 -2.13
C LEU A 276 -13.14 -8.27 -0.80
N ALA A 277 -12.71 -8.84 0.33
CA ALA A 277 -13.30 -8.54 1.64
C ALA A 277 -12.54 -7.37 2.29
N LEU A 278 -13.18 -6.21 2.45
CA LEU A 278 -12.54 -4.99 2.99
C LEU A 278 -11.82 -5.22 4.33
N ASP A 279 -12.39 -6.09 5.18
CA ASP A 279 -11.81 -6.48 6.47
C ASP A 279 -10.41 -7.10 6.34
N TYR A 280 -10.15 -7.84 5.26
CA TYR A 280 -8.99 -8.73 5.13
C TYR A 280 -8.13 -8.47 3.89
N THR A 281 -8.63 -7.70 2.93
CA THR A 281 -8.02 -7.57 1.59
C THR A 281 -6.57 -7.09 1.67
N ALA A 282 -6.23 -6.21 2.60
CA ALA A 282 -4.87 -5.70 2.78
C ALA A 282 -3.85 -6.72 3.27
N PHE A 283 -4.28 -7.87 3.81
CA PHE A 283 -3.38 -8.98 4.14
C PHE A 283 -3.03 -9.82 2.91
N ASP A 284 -3.75 -9.66 1.80
CA ASP A 284 -3.48 -10.35 0.56
C ASP A 284 -2.26 -9.76 -0.15
N PRO A 285 -1.27 -10.56 -0.59
CA PRO A 285 -0.13 -10.05 -1.35
C PRO A 285 -0.52 -9.29 -2.63
N LEU A 286 -1.69 -9.60 -3.23
CA LEU A 286 -2.19 -8.86 -4.40
C LEU A 286 -2.48 -7.39 -4.09
N PHE A 287 -2.86 -7.06 -2.85
CA PHE A 287 -3.33 -5.73 -2.47
C PHE A 287 -2.33 -4.63 -2.77
N MET A 288 -1.09 -4.78 -2.30
CA MET A 288 -0.09 -3.72 -2.47
C MET A 288 0.28 -3.51 -3.94
N MET A 289 0.31 -4.58 -4.74
CA MET A 289 0.57 -4.49 -6.19
C MET A 289 -0.61 -3.87 -6.93
N HIS A 290 -1.83 -4.19 -6.51
CA HIS A 290 -3.07 -3.63 -7.04
C HIS A 290 -3.16 -2.11 -6.78
N HIS A 291 -3.00 -1.69 -5.52
CA HIS A 291 -2.99 -0.28 -5.14
C HIS A 291 -1.78 0.48 -5.71
N CYS A 292 -0.65 -0.19 -5.94
CA CYS A 292 0.49 0.39 -6.66
C CYS A 292 0.13 0.74 -8.11
N ASN A 293 -0.72 -0.05 -8.78
CA ASN A 293 -1.23 0.30 -10.10
C ASN A 293 -2.32 1.37 -10.05
N ALA A 294 -3.19 1.39 -9.03
CA ALA A 294 -4.13 2.50 -8.84
C ALA A 294 -3.40 3.84 -8.65
N ASP A 295 -2.34 3.84 -7.83
CA ASP A 295 -1.46 5.01 -7.67
C ASP A 295 -0.75 5.40 -8.97
N ARG A 296 -0.33 4.41 -9.77
CA ARG A 296 0.23 4.63 -11.12
C ARG A 296 -0.78 5.31 -12.04
N MET A 297 -2.03 4.85 -12.06
CA MET A 297 -3.09 5.46 -12.88
C MET A 297 -3.34 6.91 -12.46
N TRP A 298 -3.35 7.18 -11.15
CA TRP A 298 -3.46 8.55 -10.65
C TRP A 298 -2.24 9.41 -11.03
N ALA A 299 -1.03 8.85 -11.01
CA ALA A 299 0.18 9.56 -11.44
C ALA A 299 0.14 9.92 -12.93
N LEU A 300 -0.36 9.01 -13.79
CA LEU A 300 -0.59 9.28 -15.21
C LEU A 300 -1.66 10.36 -15.40
N TRP A 301 -2.79 10.26 -14.71
CA TRP A 301 -3.84 11.29 -14.71
C TRP A 301 -3.29 12.66 -14.34
N SER A 302 -2.53 12.73 -13.25
CA SER A 302 -1.93 13.97 -12.72
C SER A 302 -0.94 14.60 -13.70
N ALA A 303 -0.21 13.78 -14.47
CA ALA A 303 0.69 14.27 -15.51
C ALA A 303 -0.05 14.87 -16.71
N MET A 304 -1.23 14.33 -17.03
CA MET A 304 -2.09 14.78 -18.14
C MET A 304 -3.02 15.93 -17.75
N ASN A 305 -3.37 16.07 -16.47
CA ASN A 305 -4.32 17.04 -15.94
C ASN A 305 -3.75 17.74 -14.70
N PRO A 306 -2.67 18.54 -14.85
CA PRO A 306 -1.95 19.14 -13.72
C PRO A 306 -2.77 20.13 -12.87
N ASP A 307 -3.86 20.67 -13.44
CA ASP A 307 -4.77 21.58 -12.72
C ASP A 307 -5.90 20.84 -11.96
N SER A 308 -5.99 19.52 -12.10
CA SER A 308 -7.02 18.67 -11.48
C SER A 308 -6.42 17.38 -10.90
N VAL A 309 -5.42 17.55 -10.04
CA VAL A 309 -4.68 16.45 -9.41
C VAL A 309 -5.43 15.84 -8.24
N ILE A 310 -6.20 16.65 -7.50
CA ILE A 310 -7.06 16.26 -6.38
C ILE A 310 -8.36 17.06 -6.44
N PHE A 311 -9.36 16.61 -5.69
CA PHE A 311 -10.58 17.38 -5.43
C PHE A 311 -10.24 18.68 -4.66
N ASN A 312 -11.08 19.70 -4.81
CA ASN A 312 -10.86 21.03 -4.21
C ASN A 312 -12.01 21.52 -3.32
N GLU A 313 -13.07 20.74 -3.18
CA GLU A 313 -14.26 21.08 -2.39
C GLU A 313 -14.35 20.29 -1.08
N THR A 314 -15.17 20.81 -0.17
CA THR A 314 -15.57 20.09 1.04
C THR A 314 -16.83 19.26 0.74
N TYR A 315 -16.88 18.03 1.23
CA TYR A 315 -18.03 17.15 1.11
C TYR A 315 -18.34 16.45 2.43
N SER A 316 -19.56 15.94 2.56
CA SER A 316 -19.99 15.12 3.71
C SER A 316 -19.41 13.72 3.57
N GLY A 317 -18.45 13.36 4.42
CA GLY A 317 -17.74 12.09 4.38
C GLY A 317 -18.47 10.91 5.04
N GLY A 318 -18.04 9.71 4.69
CA GLY A 318 -18.48 8.46 5.32
C GLY A 318 -17.80 8.19 6.66
N SER A 319 -18.39 7.28 7.45
CA SER A 319 -17.76 6.80 8.68
C SER A 319 -16.48 6.02 8.39
N ARG A 320 -15.45 6.21 9.21
CA ARG A 320 -14.22 5.40 9.31
C ARG A 320 -13.62 5.55 10.71
N TRP A 321 -12.55 4.83 11.03
CA TRP A 321 -11.97 4.74 12.39
C TRP A 321 -12.08 6.04 13.21
N GLY A 322 -11.43 7.12 12.77
CA GLY A 322 -11.39 8.40 13.49
C GLY A 322 -12.36 9.46 12.97
N THR A 323 -13.38 9.09 12.20
CA THR A 323 -14.31 10.06 11.59
C THR A 323 -15.74 9.51 11.56
N PRO A 324 -16.70 10.15 12.26
CA PRO A 324 -18.12 9.83 12.15
C PRO A 324 -18.69 10.11 10.75
N SER A 325 -19.75 9.40 10.38
CA SER A 325 -20.54 9.68 9.18
C SER A 325 -21.08 11.12 9.21
N GLY A 326 -21.07 11.80 8.06
CA GLY A 326 -21.54 13.17 7.92
C GLY A 326 -20.50 14.24 8.27
N SER A 327 -19.27 13.86 8.63
CA SER A 327 -18.20 14.82 8.92
C SER A 327 -17.75 15.55 7.64
N ASP A 328 -17.44 16.84 7.76
CA ASP A 328 -16.89 17.63 6.66
C ASP A 328 -15.46 17.17 6.29
N ILE A 329 -15.29 16.69 5.05
CA ILE A 329 -14.00 16.29 4.51
C ILE A 329 -13.58 17.26 3.41
N SER A 330 -12.36 17.77 3.52
CA SER A 330 -11.74 18.69 2.58
C SER A 330 -10.36 18.16 2.15
N PRO A 331 -9.69 18.81 1.19
CA PRO A 331 -8.32 18.44 0.80
C PRO A 331 -7.29 18.59 1.94
N ASP A 332 -7.63 19.33 2.99
CA ASP A 332 -6.81 19.62 4.16
C ASP A 332 -7.18 18.73 5.37
N SER A 333 -8.20 17.87 5.24
CA SER A 333 -8.57 16.92 6.28
C SER A 333 -7.44 15.89 6.54
N PRO A 334 -7.21 15.49 7.80
CA PRO A 334 -6.21 14.50 8.15
C PRO A 334 -6.44 13.14 7.47
N LEU A 335 -5.40 12.62 6.83
CA LEU A 335 -5.34 11.24 6.33
C LEU A 335 -4.81 10.33 7.45
N GLN A 336 -5.62 10.11 8.48
CA GLN A 336 -5.26 9.21 9.57
C GLN A 336 -5.05 7.78 9.04
N PRO A 337 -4.07 7.03 9.56
CA PRO A 337 -3.20 7.36 10.70
C PRO A 337 -1.80 7.86 10.29
N PHE A 338 -1.67 8.47 9.11
CA PHE A 338 -0.35 8.72 8.51
C PHE A 338 0.23 10.07 8.94
N TYR A 339 1.24 10.02 9.80
CA TYR A 339 1.98 11.22 10.22
C TYR A 339 3.13 11.56 9.26
N GLN A 340 3.31 12.85 9.01
CA GLN A 340 4.51 13.44 8.43
C GLN A 340 5.65 13.47 9.45
N ARG A 341 6.89 13.71 9.00
CA ARG A 341 8.07 13.82 9.88
C ARG A 341 7.96 14.95 10.92
N ASN A 342 7.19 16.00 10.64
CA ASN A 342 6.97 17.11 11.56
C ASN A 342 5.85 16.85 12.60
N GLY A 343 5.29 15.63 12.64
CA GLY A 343 4.25 15.23 13.59
C GLY A 343 2.83 15.66 13.19
N GLN A 344 2.63 16.34 12.06
CA GLN A 344 1.30 16.60 11.51
C GLN A 344 0.81 15.41 10.68
N PHE A 345 -0.50 15.21 10.58
CA PHE A 345 -1.04 14.22 9.64
C PHE A 345 -0.73 14.61 8.19
N HIS A 346 -0.61 13.62 7.32
CA HIS A 346 -0.73 13.83 5.88
C HIS A 346 -2.14 14.33 5.54
N THR A 347 -2.25 15.04 4.42
CA THR A 347 -3.51 15.54 3.85
C THR A 347 -3.50 15.23 2.35
N SER A 348 -4.64 15.36 1.68
CA SER A 348 -4.68 15.19 0.21
C SER A 348 -3.69 16.12 -0.50
N ARG A 349 -3.52 17.36 0.00
CA ARG A 349 -2.53 18.31 -0.55
C ARG A 349 -1.08 17.86 -0.35
N SER A 350 -0.73 17.26 0.79
CA SER A 350 0.67 16.87 1.05
C SER A 350 1.10 15.62 0.27
N VAL A 351 0.15 14.81 -0.20
CA VAL A 351 0.42 13.54 -0.90
C VAL A 351 0.10 13.56 -2.40
N GLN A 352 -0.43 14.67 -2.94
CA GLN A 352 -0.84 14.76 -4.34
C GLN A 352 0.30 14.53 -5.36
N SER A 353 1.56 14.68 -4.94
CA SER A 353 2.74 14.49 -5.79
C SER A 353 3.46 13.17 -5.52
N ILE A 354 3.80 12.44 -6.57
CA ILE A 354 4.68 11.24 -6.49
C ILE A 354 6.12 11.59 -6.04
N LYS A 355 6.50 12.87 -6.12
CA LYS A 355 7.83 13.34 -5.67
C LYS A 355 7.99 13.29 -4.15
N SER A 356 6.89 13.21 -3.40
CA SER A 356 6.90 13.28 -1.92
C SER A 356 7.49 12.04 -1.24
N PHE A 357 7.51 10.89 -1.92
CA PHE A 357 7.79 9.59 -1.28
C PHE A 357 8.92 8.80 -1.93
N GLY A 358 9.70 9.43 -2.82
CA GLY A 358 10.95 8.85 -3.34
C GLY A 358 10.76 7.71 -4.34
N TYR A 359 9.72 7.77 -5.18
CA TYR A 359 9.49 6.84 -6.27
C TYR A 359 9.08 7.56 -7.56
N SER A 360 9.08 6.82 -8.68
CA SER A 360 8.32 7.17 -9.87
C SER A 360 7.88 5.89 -10.61
N TYR A 361 7.34 6.05 -11.83
CA TYR A 361 6.93 4.97 -12.73
C TYR A 361 7.63 5.09 -14.08
N PRO A 362 7.85 3.98 -14.81
CA PRO A 362 8.30 4.02 -16.20
C PRO A 362 7.42 4.98 -17.02
N GLY A 363 8.05 5.91 -17.73
CA GLY A 363 7.38 6.95 -18.50
C GLY A 363 7.04 8.23 -17.71
N LEU A 364 7.27 8.26 -16.39
CA LEU A 364 7.08 9.42 -15.53
C LEU A 364 8.40 9.86 -14.84
N GLU A 365 9.52 9.72 -15.53
CA GLU A 365 10.86 10.13 -15.08
C GLU A 365 10.98 11.67 -15.00
N TYR A 366 10.36 12.27 -13.99
CA TYR A 366 10.24 13.73 -13.83
C TYR A 366 11.58 14.48 -13.67
N TRP A 367 12.70 13.77 -13.52
CA TRP A 367 14.06 14.33 -13.52
C TRP A 367 14.68 14.41 -14.92
N GLN A 368 14.13 13.69 -15.90
CA GLN A 368 14.56 13.69 -17.31
C GLN A 368 13.59 14.45 -18.22
N LYS A 369 12.32 14.61 -17.79
CA LYS A 369 11.28 15.24 -18.61
C LYS A 369 11.07 16.69 -18.20
N SER A 370 11.25 17.61 -19.14
CA SER A 370 10.74 18.98 -19.01
C SER A 370 9.21 18.98 -19.05
N PRO A 371 8.50 19.97 -18.49
CA PRO A 371 7.04 20.07 -18.59
C PRO A 371 6.51 19.95 -20.02
N ALA A 372 7.31 20.38 -21.02
CA ALA A 372 6.98 20.30 -22.45
C ALA A 372 7.09 18.90 -23.08
N THR A 373 7.66 17.92 -22.38
CA THR A 373 7.88 16.53 -22.87
C THR A 373 7.03 15.50 -22.14
N MET A 374 6.16 15.93 -21.23
CA MET A 374 5.14 15.06 -20.64
C MET A 374 3.95 14.94 -21.60
N PRO A 375 3.28 13.78 -21.68
CA PRO A 375 2.15 13.59 -22.60
C PRO A 375 1.05 14.61 -22.33
N SER A 376 0.81 15.53 -23.27
CA SER A 376 -0.37 16.41 -23.29
C SER A 376 -1.44 15.72 -24.16
N PRO A 377 -2.62 15.36 -23.64
CA PRO A 377 -3.61 14.64 -24.42
C PRO A 377 -4.67 15.52 -25.07
N ARG A 378 -4.67 16.85 -24.87
CA ARG A 378 -5.74 17.70 -25.41
C ARG A 378 -5.17 18.65 -26.48
N PRO A 379 -5.44 18.41 -27.77
CA PRO A 379 -5.50 19.54 -28.69
C PRO A 379 -6.64 20.46 -28.23
N ALA A 380 -6.39 21.76 -28.30
CA ALA A 380 -7.35 22.81 -27.98
C ALA A 380 -8.64 22.72 -28.80
#